data_AF-A0A7K1UDM3-F1
#
_entry.id   AF-A0A7K1UDM3-F1
#
_cell.length_a   1.000
_cell.length_b   1.000
_cell.length_c   1.000
_cell.angle_alpha   90.00
_cell.angle_beta   90.00
_cell.angle_gamma   90.00
#
_symmetry.space_group_name_H-M   'P 1'
#
loop_
_entity.id
_entity.type
_entity.pdbx_description
1 polymer ?
#
loop_
_entity_poly.entity_id
_entity_poly.type
_entity_poly.pdbx_seq_one_letter_code
_entity_poly.pdbx_strand_id
1 'polypeptide(L)'
;MYCNIQHFKWLALMMTGMLLAACNKGFDRMLEEREYEDTTGVTARTPKILFLVIDGARGESVRDAQAPHLNGMAEHAIYSWNSISDTLYLRTTGWADLLTGVHKEKHGVISNTLSDNQLGRYPVFFEHIKTRMPAFRIAAYSSSDSLGSMLMSGADVNRTFNNNDEATFQAILDELKVDTAGLVFGQFSNVMEAGRQYGFDAGIPEYKAAILQADDYAGRILAALQQRQQYQQEDWLVIVTSGNGGPYTIDPSNDDGTILSNTKVNTFTFYYSPRYAPSFVDRPYTGNRYSGKSVRLYGNTAATAVYATITQGKEDYNLGSSNEATIALKIKKNKTSYGDYSYTYPSILGNNMSMDWWNNTGWNISLEVNGWGVHYGQSGAGFNMSTGANIADGRWHDITTVFVNRDGKRYIRLYTDGAFNTEGEITGYGNFDTDSPLTLGFMPGNVTDNNRWLNAYITEVRFWRAALPDSVISAYVCAPELPSSHPYKDYLIGYWPCKDGFGGVFKDQTEYAHDFVINGSYKWDDFSDLVCPNSSSNLSQLVPQPVDIARQVLNWLQIAADTKWELDGRVWVTSYISVGK
;
A
#
# COMPACT_ATOMS: atom_id res chain seq x y z
N MET A 1 48.54 62.33 -35.09
CA MET A 1 48.61 61.68 -33.76
C MET A 1 47.87 60.35 -33.88
N TYR A 2 48.55 59.32 -34.39
CA TYR A 2 48.03 57.96 -34.52
C TYR A 2 48.38 57.21 -33.23
N CYS A 3 47.39 56.75 -32.47
CA CYS A 3 47.62 55.72 -31.45
C CYS A 3 46.32 54.97 -31.09
N ASN A 4 46.27 53.71 -31.53
CA ASN A 4 45.63 52.54 -30.94
C ASN A 4 44.10 52.47 -30.72
N ILE A 5 43.37 52.19 -31.81
CA ILE A 5 42.07 51.46 -31.80
C ILE A 5 42.26 50.05 -32.43
N GLN A 6 43.45 49.45 -32.31
CA GLN A 6 43.71 48.08 -32.81
C GLN A 6 43.84 47.01 -31.72
N HIS A 7 44.02 47.37 -30.44
CA HIS A 7 44.14 46.39 -29.36
C HIS A 7 42.80 45.88 -28.80
N PHE A 8 41.69 46.59 -29.01
CA PHE A 8 40.38 46.17 -28.47
C PHE A 8 39.66 45.13 -29.35
N LYS A 9 39.98 45.06 -30.65
CA LYS A 9 39.41 44.06 -31.57
C LYS A 9 40.11 42.70 -31.49
N TRP A 10 41.40 42.68 -31.12
CA TRP A 10 42.15 41.43 -30.94
C TRP A 10 41.90 40.75 -29.59
N LEU A 11 41.58 41.50 -28.53
CA LEU A 11 41.18 40.90 -27.25
C LEU A 11 39.76 40.28 -27.30
N ALA A 12 38.83 40.91 -28.02
CA ALA A 12 37.47 40.39 -28.18
C ALA A 12 37.45 39.13 -29.06
N LEU A 13 38.24 39.06 -30.14
CA LEU A 13 38.34 37.85 -30.97
C LEU A 13 39.11 36.70 -30.30
N MET A 14 40.07 36.97 -29.42
CA MET A 14 40.73 35.91 -28.64
C MET A 14 39.83 35.34 -27.54
N MET A 15 38.89 36.12 -26.97
CA MET A 15 37.94 35.61 -25.98
C MET A 15 36.77 34.83 -26.58
N THR A 16 36.41 35.03 -27.85
CA THR A 16 35.40 34.21 -28.54
C THR A 16 35.99 32.93 -29.16
N GLY A 17 37.30 32.90 -29.44
CA GLY A 17 38.00 31.71 -29.95
C GLY A 17 38.30 30.64 -28.90
N MET A 18 38.37 30.99 -27.61
CA MET A 18 38.60 30.01 -26.54
C MET A 18 37.34 29.29 -26.04
N LEU A 19 36.15 29.70 -26.48
CA LEU A 19 34.87 29.03 -26.16
C LEU A 19 34.45 27.97 -27.20
N LEU A 20 35.17 27.84 -28.32
CA LEU A 20 34.88 26.85 -29.37
C LEU A 20 35.93 25.73 -29.47
N ALA A 21 36.90 25.70 -28.57
CA ALA A 21 37.90 24.62 -28.44
C ALA A 21 37.79 23.83 -27.13
N ALA A 22 36.65 23.95 -26.42
CA ALA A 22 36.25 22.95 -25.44
C ALA A 22 35.72 21.75 -26.21
N CYS A 23 36.62 20.86 -26.60
CA CYS A 23 36.28 19.54 -27.12
C CYS A 23 35.20 18.92 -26.24
N ASN A 24 34.04 18.68 -26.83
CA ASN A 24 33.06 17.73 -26.34
C ASN A 24 33.65 16.32 -26.49
N LYS A 25 34.71 16.00 -25.74
CA LYS A 25 35.07 14.62 -25.44
C LYS A 25 34.07 14.19 -24.39
N GLY A 26 33.05 13.46 -24.84
CA GLY A 26 32.21 12.68 -23.94
C GLY A 26 33.10 11.90 -22.98
N PHE A 27 32.68 11.86 -21.72
CA PHE A 27 33.26 10.98 -20.71
C PHE A 27 32.98 9.51 -21.09
N ASP A 28 33.67 9.00 -22.12
CA ASP A 28 33.95 7.59 -22.23
C ASP A 28 35.05 7.29 -21.20
N ARG A 29 34.64 7.10 -19.94
CA ARG A 29 35.43 6.26 -19.04
C ARG A 29 35.21 4.82 -19.48
N MET A 30 35.79 4.43 -20.61
CA MET A 30 36.20 3.04 -20.75
C MET A 30 37.30 2.85 -19.71
N LEU A 31 37.11 1.90 -18.79
CA LEU A 31 38.22 1.39 -18.01
C LEU A 31 39.27 0.93 -19.02
N GLU A 32 40.52 1.41 -18.89
CA GLU A 32 41.62 0.80 -19.63
C GLU A 32 41.62 -0.71 -19.31
N GLU A 33 41.67 -1.55 -20.34
CA GLU A 33 41.99 -2.97 -20.18
C GLU A 33 43.38 -3.07 -19.57
N ARG A 34 43.45 -3.08 -18.24
CA ARG A 34 44.57 -3.67 -17.53
C ARG A 34 44.34 -5.16 -17.54
N GLU A 35 45.21 -5.89 -18.21
CA GLU A 35 45.42 -7.31 -17.95
C GLU A 35 45.79 -7.47 -16.46
N TYR A 36 44.77 -7.67 -15.63
CA TYR A 36 44.96 -8.32 -14.36
C TYR A 36 45.04 -9.82 -14.66
N GLU A 37 46.24 -10.39 -14.60
CA GLU A 37 46.38 -11.82 -14.31
C GLU A 37 45.89 -12.04 -12.88
N ASP A 38 44.56 -12.12 -12.72
CA ASP A 38 43.95 -12.60 -11.49
C ASP A 38 44.12 -14.12 -11.46
N THR A 39 45.02 -14.59 -10.60
CA THR A 39 45.30 -16.01 -10.34
C THR A 39 44.16 -16.75 -9.61
N THR A 40 42.91 -16.31 -9.77
CA THR A 40 41.72 -17.09 -9.42
C THR A 40 41.05 -17.54 -10.72
N GLY A 41 40.97 -18.85 -10.95
CA GLY A 41 40.40 -19.45 -12.16
C GLY A 41 38.87 -19.25 -12.28
N VAL A 42 38.40 -18.01 -12.29
CA VAL A 42 37.02 -17.62 -12.57
C VAL A 42 36.92 -17.43 -14.08
N THR A 43 36.47 -18.46 -14.79
CA THR A 43 36.05 -18.30 -16.18
C THR A 43 34.91 -17.28 -16.22
N ALA A 44 35.10 -16.15 -16.89
CA ALA A 44 34.05 -15.16 -17.10
C ALA A 44 32.87 -15.83 -17.82
N ARG A 45 31.70 -15.89 -17.16
CA ARG A 45 30.48 -16.46 -17.74
C ARG A 45 29.72 -15.39 -18.50
N THR A 46 29.05 -15.78 -19.58
CA THR A 46 28.25 -14.89 -20.42
C THR A 46 26.85 -14.72 -19.84
N PRO A 47 26.41 -13.51 -19.46
CA PRO A 47 25.07 -13.27 -18.93
C PRO A 47 23.98 -13.59 -19.98
N LYS A 48 22.95 -14.33 -19.56
CA LYS A 48 21.80 -14.74 -20.37
C LYS A 48 20.50 -14.64 -19.59
N ILE A 49 19.37 -14.56 -20.29
CA ILE A 49 18.05 -14.33 -19.70
C ILE A 49 17.05 -15.35 -20.23
N LEU A 50 16.34 -16.03 -19.34
CA LEU A 50 15.10 -16.73 -19.65
C LEU A 50 13.97 -15.98 -18.94
N PHE A 51 12.99 -15.48 -19.70
CA PHE A 51 11.88 -14.71 -19.14
C PHE A 51 10.54 -15.33 -19.53
N LEU A 52 9.84 -15.89 -18.55
CA LEU A 52 8.56 -16.58 -18.70
C LEU A 52 7.44 -15.81 -17.99
N VAL A 53 6.37 -15.54 -18.72
CA VAL A 53 5.16 -14.86 -18.23
C VAL A 53 3.98 -15.83 -18.28
N ILE A 54 3.32 -16.03 -17.15
CA ILE A 54 2.13 -16.87 -17.00
C ILE A 54 0.94 -15.94 -16.72
N ASP A 55 0.17 -15.59 -17.74
CA ASP A 55 -0.92 -14.64 -17.58
C ASP A 55 -2.01 -15.16 -16.67
N GLY A 56 -2.54 -14.29 -15.82
CA GLY A 56 -3.69 -14.59 -14.97
C GLY A 56 -3.37 -15.50 -13.78
N ALA A 57 -2.11 -15.88 -13.58
CA ALA A 57 -1.67 -16.63 -12.42
C ALA A 57 -1.59 -15.70 -11.19
N ARG A 58 -2.58 -15.79 -10.29
CA ARG A 58 -2.56 -15.14 -8.98
C ARG A 58 -1.47 -15.77 -8.12
N GLY A 59 -0.62 -14.95 -7.51
CA GLY A 59 0.52 -15.48 -6.77
C GLY A 59 0.14 -16.33 -5.57
N GLU A 60 -0.90 -15.95 -4.82
CA GLU A 60 -1.44 -16.80 -3.74
C GLU A 60 -1.97 -18.13 -4.27
N SER A 61 -2.64 -18.14 -5.43
CA SER A 61 -3.15 -19.37 -6.02
C SER A 61 -2.04 -20.28 -6.55
N VAL A 62 -0.94 -19.73 -7.07
CA VAL A 62 0.23 -20.53 -7.47
C VAL A 62 0.87 -21.20 -6.25
N ARG A 63 1.03 -20.46 -5.15
CA ARG A 63 1.49 -20.99 -3.86
C ARG A 63 0.59 -22.13 -3.38
N ASP A 64 -0.72 -21.89 -3.35
CA ASP A 64 -1.72 -22.83 -2.79
C ASP A 64 -1.97 -24.04 -3.71
N ALA A 65 -1.72 -23.90 -5.01
CA ALA A 65 -1.68 -25.01 -5.96
C ALA A 65 -0.52 -25.99 -5.67
N GLN A 66 0.49 -25.55 -4.91
CA GLN A 66 1.74 -26.28 -4.63
C GLN A 66 2.54 -26.61 -5.90
N ALA A 67 2.74 -25.61 -6.75
CA ALA A 67 3.53 -25.70 -7.99
C ALA A 67 4.97 -26.21 -7.72
N PRO A 68 5.29 -27.49 -8.01
CA PRO A 68 6.52 -28.11 -7.53
C PRO A 68 7.80 -27.52 -8.14
N HIS A 69 7.81 -27.12 -9.42
CA HIS A 69 9.02 -26.60 -10.05
C HIS A 69 9.34 -25.18 -9.57
N LEU A 70 8.34 -24.31 -9.45
CA LEU A 70 8.50 -22.99 -8.84
C LEU A 70 8.92 -23.08 -7.37
N ASN A 71 8.34 -24.01 -6.60
CA ASN A 71 8.79 -24.26 -5.22
C ASN A 71 10.25 -24.72 -5.18
N GLY A 72 10.70 -25.55 -6.12
CA GLY A 72 12.10 -25.94 -6.25
C GLY A 72 13.04 -24.78 -6.60
N MET A 73 12.56 -23.77 -7.34
CA MET A 73 13.35 -22.57 -7.63
C MET A 73 13.55 -21.68 -6.38
N ALA A 74 12.69 -21.76 -5.38
CA ALA A 74 12.70 -20.87 -4.22
C ALA A 74 14.02 -20.91 -3.41
N GLU A 75 14.73 -22.03 -3.42
CA GLU A 75 16.03 -22.19 -2.73
C GLU A 75 17.14 -21.34 -3.37
N HIS A 76 16.95 -20.92 -4.61
CA HIS A 76 17.92 -20.14 -5.40
C HIS A 76 17.25 -18.97 -6.12
N ALA A 77 16.26 -18.35 -5.48
CA ALA A 77 15.54 -17.23 -6.04
C ALA A 77 15.33 -16.09 -5.04
N ILE A 78 15.22 -14.89 -5.59
CA ILE A 78 14.42 -13.82 -4.97
C ILE A 78 12.99 -14.03 -5.45
N TYR A 79 12.03 -14.22 -4.55
CA TYR A 79 10.67 -14.53 -4.98
C TYR A 79 9.60 -13.93 -4.07
N SER A 80 8.41 -13.72 -4.64
CA SER A 80 7.22 -13.26 -3.92
C SER A 80 5.95 -13.85 -4.51
N TRP A 81 5.06 -14.32 -3.64
CA TRP A 81 3.68 -14.67 -3.96
C TRP A 81 2.72 -13.48 -3.88
N ASN A 82 3.21 -12.35 -3.35
CA ASN A 82 2.43 -11.14 -3.04
C ASN A 82 2.81 -9.98 -3.97
N SER A 83 3.33 -10.27 -5.17
CA SER A 83 3.65 -9.24 -6.16
C SER A 83 2.38 -8.51 -6.58
N ILE A 84 2.50 -7.26 -7.01
CA ILE A 84 1.36 -6.40 -7.35
C ILE A 84 1.53 -5.84 -8.75
N SER A 85 0.54 -6.10 -9.60
CA SER A 85 0.40 -5.52 -10.93
C SER A 85 -0.33 -4.17 -10.90
N ASP A 86 -0.41 -3.53 -12.06
CA ASP A 86 -1.14 -2.28 -12.21
C ASP A 86 -2.64 -2.40 -11.84
N THR A 87 -3.18 -1.34 -11.24
CA THR A 87 -4.55 -1.28 -10.74
C THR A 87 -5.64 -1.37 -11.81
N LEU A 88 -5.31 -1.16 -13.09
CA LEU A 88 -6.23 -1.41 -14.20
C LEU A 88 -6.51 -2.91 -14.39
N TYR A 89 -5.62 -3.77 -13.92
CA TYR A 89 -5.77 -5.23 -14.03
C TYR A 89 -5.93 -5.72 -15.49
N LEU A 90 -5.49 -4.92 -16.47
CA LEU A 90 -5.54 -5.27 -17.87
C LEU A 90 -4.27 -6.04 -18.25
N ARG A 91 -4.47 -7.14 -18.99
CA ARG A 91 -3.37 -7.98 -19.49
C ARG A 91 -2.41 -7.18 -20.37
N THR A 92 -2.93 -6.32 -21.25
CA THR A 92 -2.16 -5.43 -22.13
C THR A 92 -1.34 -4.39 -21.37
N THR A 93 -1.88 -3.82 -20.28
CA THR A 93 -1.15 -2.92 -19.39
C THR A 93 -0.03 -3.68 -18.69
N GLY A 94 -0.32 -4.84 -18.10
CA GLY A 94 0.69 -5.67 -17.44
C GLY A 94 1.84 -6.08 -18.36
N TRP A 95 1.55 -6.46 -19.61
CA TRP A 95 2.59 -6.75 -20.61
C TRP A 95 3.44 -5.52 -20.93
N ALA A 96 2.82 -4.35 -21.07
CA ALA A 96 3.56 -3.11 -21.33
C ALA A 96 4.43 -2.73 -20.13
N ASP A 97 3.95 -2.85 -18.89
CA ASP A 97 4.75 -2.64 -17.68
C ASP A 97 5.98 -3.57 -17.66
N LEU A 98 5.77 -4.88 -17.88
CA LEU A 98 6.82 -5.91 -17.92
C LEU A 98 7.91 -5.59 -18.95
N LEU A 99 7.49 -5.18 -20.15
CA LEU A 99 8.37 -5.09 -21.31
C LEU A 99 8.95 -3.69 -21.51
N THR A 100 8.34 -2.63 -20.98
CA THR A 100 8.88 -1.25 -21.06
C THR A 100 9.62 -0.83 -19.79
N GLY A 101 9.28 -1.41 -18.64
CA GLY A 101 9.88 -1.03 -17.35
C GLY A 101 9.40 0.32 -16.80
N VAL A 102 8.33 0.87 -17.34
CA VAL A 102 7.65 2.07 -16.87
C VAL A 102 6.19 1.79 -16.60
N HIS A 103 5.52 2.62 -15.80
CA HIS A 103 4.09 2.48 -15.52
C HIS A 103 3.19 3.02 -16.65
N LYS A 104 1.89 2.70 -16.58
CA LYS A 104 0.86 3.13 -17.54
C LYS A 104 0.79 4.62 -17.80
N GLU A 105 1.13 5.46 -16.82
CA GLU A 105 1.17 6.92 -16.96
C GLU A 105 2.20 7.36 -18.00
N LYS A 106 3.24 6.54 -18.22
CA LYS A 106 4.28 6.76 -19.23
C LYS A 106 3.99 6.01 -20.52
N HIS A 107 3.87 4.68 -20.50
CA HIS A 107 3.72 3.92 -21.74
C HIS A 107 2.33 4.06 -22.40
N GLY A 108 1.32 4.57 -21.68
CA GLY A 108 -0.01 4.91 -22.23
C GLY A 108 -0.93 3.74 -22.57
N VAL A 109 -0.53 2.49 -22.29
CA VAL A 109 -1.36 1.30 -22.58
C VAL A 109 -2.36 1.11 -21.44
N ILE A 110 -3.54 1.72 -21.58
CA ILE A 110 -4.60 1.77 -20.55
C ILE A 110 -5.90 1.07 -20.98
N SER A 111 -5.88 0.35 -22.10
CA SER A 111 -7.03 -0.38 -22.65
C SER A 111 -6.60 -1.76 -23.15
N ASN A 112 -7.56 -2.59 -23.59
CA ASN A 112 -7.28 -3.89 -24.20
C ASN A 112 -6.66 -3.79 -25.63
N THR A 113 -6.46 -2.58 -26.13
CA THR A 113 -5.79 -2.34 -27.41
C THR A 113 -4.45 -1.65 -27.17
N LEU A 114 -3.55 -1.81 -28.14
CA LEU A 114 -2.26 -1.14 -28.15
C LEU A 114 -2.30 0.11 -29.08
N SER A 115 -3.48 0.67 -29.40
CA SER A 115 -3.62 1.74 -30.40
C SER A 115 -3.12 3.11 -29.92
N ASP A 116 -3.41 3.47 -28.67
CA ASP A 116 -3.19 4.81 -28.11
C ASP A 116 -2.03 4.79 -27.10
N ASN A 117 -0.88 4.25 -27.53
CA ASN A 117 0.29 4.04 -26.69
C ASN A 117 1.38 5.12 -26.89
N GLN A 118 2.38 5.13 -26.01
CA GLN A 118 3.59 5.95 -26.09
C GLN A 118 4.87 5.09 -26.23
N LEU A 119 4.77 3.91 -26.83
CA LEU A 119 5.88 2.96 -26.97
C LEU A 119 7.01 3.47 -27.88
N GLY A 120 6.75 4.49 -28.72
CA GLY A 120 7.81 5.19 -29.43
C GLY A 120 8.73 6.01 -28.51
N ARG A 121 8.20 6.53 -27.40
CA ARG A 121 8.96 7.25 -26.36
C ARG A 121 9.51 6.29 -25.31
N TYR A 122 8.72 5.28 -24.94
CA TYR A 122 9.04 4.25 -23.95
C TYR A 122 9.08 2.88 -24.64
N PRO A 123 10.13 2.58 -25.42
CA PRO A 123 10.21 1.31 -26.15
C PRO A 123 10.37 0.14 -25.20
N VAL A 124 10.13 -1.07 -25.71
CA VAL A 124 10.41 -2.28 -24.94
C VAL A 124 11.91 -2.43 -24.69
N PHE A 125 12.30 -3.02 -23.57
CA PHE A 125 13.69 -3.08 -23.14
C PHE A 125 14.60 -3.90 -24.08
N PHE A 126 14.01 -4.69 -24.99
CA PHE A 126 14.74 -5.36 -26.07
C PHE A 126 15.52 -4.35 -26.93
N GLU A 127 14.93 -3.19 -27.23
CA GLU A 127 15.58 -2.13 -28.00
C GLU A 127 16.77 -1.52 -27.25
N HIS A 128 16.65 -1.39 -25.92
CA HIS A 128 17.75 -0.93 -25.06
C HIS A 128 18.93 -1.93 -25.08
N ILE A 129 18.63 -3.23 -25.03
CA ILE A 129 19.63 -4.29 -25.17
C ILE A 129 20.29 -4.21 -26.55
N LYS A 130 19.52 -4.15 -27.63
CA LYS A 130 20.03 -4.09 -29.01
C LYS A 130 20.86 -2.85 -29.29
N THR A 131 20.53 -1.71 -28.68
CA THR A 131 21.32 -0.48 -28.80
C THR A 131 22.73 -0.64 -28.23
N ARG A 132 22.88 -1.39 -27.12
CA ARG A 132 24.16 -1.57 -26.42
C ARG A 132 24.92 -2.83 -26.87
N MET A 133 24.20 -3.86 -27.27
CA MET A 133 24.72 -5.16 -27.69
C MET A 133 24.01 -5.62 -28.98
N PRO A 134 24.33 -5.03 -30.15
CA PRO A 134 23.59 -5.30 -31.40
C PRO A 134 23.54 -6.77 -31.82
N ALA A 135 24.60 -7.54 -31.51
CA ALA A 135 24.71 -8.96 -31.83
C ALA A 135 24.00 -9.88 -30.82
N PHE A 136 23.49 -9.36 -29.70
CA PHE A 136 22.84 -10.16 -28.67
C PHE A 136 21.50 -10.70 -29.16
N ARG A 137 21.35 -12.03 -29.24
CA ARG A 137 20.16 -12.65 -29.80
C ARG A 137 19.00 -12.60 -28.82
N ILE A 138 17.87 -12.08 -29.27
CA ILE A 138 16.61 -12.00 -28.54
C ILE A 138 15.57 -12.81 -29.31
N ALA A 139 15.01 -13.83 -28.68
CA ALA A 139 13.95 -14.66 -29.24
C ALA A 139 12.72 -14.59 -28.34
N ALA A 140 11.59 -14.25 -28.93
CA ALA A 140 10.35 -14.01 -28.22
C ALA A 140 9.24 -14.88 -28.81
N TYR A 141 8.54 -15.60 -27.93
CA TYR A 141 7.44 -16.50 -28.24
C TYR A 141 6.26 -16.19 -27.34
N SER A 142 5.06 -16.09 -27.91
CA SER A 142 3.85 -15.79 -27.13
C SER A 142 2.68 -16.63 -27.63
N SER A 143 1.91 -17.20 -26.71
CA SER A 143 0.66 -17.83 -27.13
C SER A 143 -0.36 -16.79 -27.58
N SER A 144 -0.32 -15.55 -27.07
CA SER A 144 -1.25 -14.49 -27.45
C SER A 144 -0.80 -13.67 -28.68
N ASP A 145 -1.60 -13.69 -29.74
CA ASP A 145 -1.30 -12.92 -30.97
C ASP A 145 -1.29 -11.40 -30.74
N SER A 146 -2.06 -10.88 -29.77
CA SER A 146 -2.15 -9.44 -29.50
C SER A 146 -0.86 -8.86 -28.91
N LEU A 147 -0.06 -9.66 -28.19
CA LEU A 147 1.22 -9.25 -27.62
C LEU A 147 2.26 -9.02 -28.72
N GLY A 148 2.33 -9.93 -29.70
CA GLY A 148 3.37 -9.94 -30.73
C GLY A 148 3.41 -8.75 -31.68
N SER A 149 2.29 -8.03 -31.83
CA SER A 149 2.17 -6.92 -32.79
C SER A 149 3.03 -5.69 -32.46
N MET A 150 3.31 -5.42 -31.18
CA MET A 150 4.05 -4.21 -30.76
C MET A 150 5.01 -4.43 -29.59
N LEU A 151 4.70 -5.35 -28.66
CA LEU A 151 5.47 -5.51 -27.43
C LEU A 151 6.63 -6.52 -27.55
N MET A 152 6.77 -7.16 -28.72
CA MET A 152 7.94 -7.98 -29.08
C MET A 152 8.80 -7.32 -30.17
N SER A 153 8.65 -6.00 -30.35
CA SER A 153 9.53 -5.22 -31.21
C SER A 153 10.98 -5.30 -30.72
N GLY A 154 11.94 -5.37 -31.65
CA GLY A 154 13.37 -5.49 -31.34
C GLY A 154 13.90 -6.91 -31.13
N ALA A 155 13.04 -7.94 -31.11
CA ALA A 155 13.47 -9.34 -31.09
C ALA A 155 13.92 -9.82 -32.49
N ASP A 156 14.95 -10.66 -32.55
CA ASP A 156 15.39 -11.32 -33.80
C ASP A 156 14.41 -12.41 -34.25
N VAL A 157 13.74 -13.03 -33.28
CA VAL A 157 12.64 -13.96 -33.50
C VAL A 157 11.42 -13.44 -32.74
N ASN A 158 10.31 -13.26 -33.45
CA ASN A 158 9.02 -12.92 -32.88
C ASN A 158 7.98 -13.85 -33.51
N ARG A 159 7.42 -14.78 -32.71
CA ARG A 159 6.42 -15.75 -33.16
C ARG A 159 5.27 -15.86 -32.16
N THR A 160 4.06 -15.90 -32.69
CA THR A 160 2.84 -16.10 -31.90
C THR A 160 2.12 -17.40 -32.29
N PHE A 161 1.28 -17.93 -31.39
CA PHE A 161 0.70 -19.27 -31.54
C PHE A 161 -0.82 -19.35 -31.29
N ASN A 162 -1.58 -18.27 -31.51
CA ASN A 162 -3.06 -18.28 -31.48
C ASN A 162 -3.67 -19.03 -30.26
N ASN A 163 -3.28 -18.59 -29.07
CA ASN A 163 -3.63 -19.13 -27.74
C ASN A 163 -3.23 -20.60 -27.53
N ASN A 164 -2.13 -21.06 -28.16
CA ASN A 164 -1.58 -22.39 -27.94
C ASN A 164 -0.28 -22.34 -27.10
N ASP A 165 -0.43 -22.61 -25.80
CA ASP A 165 0.69 -22.67 -24.86
C ASP A 165 1.64 -23.85 -25.15
N GLU A 166 1.14 -25.00 -25.61
CA GLU A 166 1.98 -26.16 -25.95
C GLU A 166 2.90 -25.84 -27.14
N ALA A 167 2.39 -25.19 -28.19
CA ALA A 167 3.18 -24.77 -29.33
C ALA A 167 4.22 -23.70 -28.94
N THR A 168 3.85 -22.79 -28.04
CA THR A 168 4.77 -21.79 -27.47
C THR A 168 5.89 -22.46 -26.67
N PHE A 169 5.54 -23.41 -25.81
CA PHE A 169 6.47 -24.23 -25.04
C PHE A 169 7.47 -24.97 -25.94
N GLN A 170 6.99 -25.63 -27.00
CA GLN A 170 7.88 -26.34 -27.92
C GLN A 170 8.82 -25.41 -28.68
N ALA A 171 8.35 -24.22 -29.09
CA ALA A 171 9.19 -23.24 -29.76
C ALA A 171 10.31 -22.71 -28.85
N ILE A 172 10.04 -22.56 -27.54
CA ILE A 172 11.06 -22.19 -26.54
C ILE A 172 12.10 -23.31 -26.39
N LEU A 173 11.67 -24.58 -26.32
CA LEU A 173 12.60 -25.72 -26.26
C LEU A 173 13.50 -25.82 -27.49
N ASP A 174 12.97 -25.49 -28.67
CA ASP A 174 13.76 -25.46 -29.90
C ASP A 174 14.76 -24.30 -29.92
N GLU A 175 14.38 -23.11 -29.44
CA GLU A 175 15.30 -21.98 -29.32
C GLU A 175 16.43 -22.24 -28.31
N LEU A 176 16.16 -22.97 -27.23
CA LEU A 176 17.19 -23.36 -26.26
C LEU A 176 18.26 -24.29 -26.86
N LYS A 177 18.07 -24.84 -28.06
CA LYS A 177 19.12 -25.58 -28.80
C LYS A 177 20.04 -24.66 -29.61
N VAL A 178 19.71 -23.38 -29.73
CA VAL A 178 20.51 -22.39 -30.46
C VAL A 178 21.60 -21.84 -29.53
N ASP A 179 22.86 -22.04 -29.90
CA ASP A 179 24.01 -21.63 -29.07
C ASP A 179 24.02 -20.11 -28.81
N THR A 180 23.66 -19.33 -29.82
CA THR A 180 23.65 -17.87 -29.75
C THR A 180 22.47 -17.28 -28.96
N ALA A 181 21.51 -18.09 -28.49
CA ALA A 181 20.37 -17.60 -27.70
C ALA A 181 20.85 -16.80 -26.48
N GLY A 182 20.48 -15.52 -26.40
CA GLY A 182 20.88 -14.59 -25.34
C GLY A 182 19.73 -14.31 -24.36
N LEU A 183 18.61 -13.79 -24.87
CA LEU A 183 17.35 -13.65 -24.15
C LEU A 183 16.27 -14.47 -24.83
N VAL A 184 15.64 -15.38 -24.08
CA VAL A 184 14.49 -16.15 -24.53
C VAL A 184 13.26 -15.73 -23.71
N PHE A 185 12.28 -15.14 -24.39
CA PHE A 185 11.01 -14.70 -23.81
C PHE A 185 9.89 -15.66 -24.19
N GLY A 186 9.08 -16.04 -23.21
CA GLY A 186 7.91 -16.89 -23.36
C GLY A 186 6.70 -16.33 -22.63
N GLN A 187 5.54 -16.30 -23.28
CA GLN A 187 4.27 -15.93 -22.64
C GLN A 187 3.20 -17.02 -22.84
N PHE A 188 2.51 -17.37 -21.76
CA PHE A 188 1.49 -18.41 -21.67
C PHE A 188 0.14 -17.83 -21.22
N SER A 189 -0.96 -18.29 -21.82
CA SER A 189 -2.31 -17.71 -21.66
C SER A 189 -3.31 -18.64 -20.96
N ASN A 190 -3.06 -19.95 -20.90
CA ASN A 190 -4.08 -20.93 -20.48
C ASN A 190 -4.56 -20.73 -19.04
N VAL A 191 -3.70 -20.26 -18.12
CA VAL A 191 -4.10 -19.98 -16.74
C VAL A 191 -5.15 -18.86 -16.68
N MET A 192 -4.94 -17.79 -17.44
CA MET A 192 -5.92 -16.72 -17.59
C MET A 192 -7.22 -17.20 -18.24
N GLU A 193 -7.16 -18.01 -19.30
CA GLU A 193 -8.37 -18.51 -19.95
C GLU A 193 -9.18 -19.44 -19.03
N ALA A 194 -8.50 -20.33 -18.29
CA ALA A 194 -9.14 -21.15 -17.26
C ALA A 194 -9.76 -20.26 -16.16
N GLY A 195 -9.05 -19.23 -15.72
CA GLY A 195 -9.54 -18.27 -14.72
C GLY A 195 -10.78 -17.51 -15.19
N ARG A 196 -10.83 -17.07 -16.45
CA ARG A 196 -12.00 -16.41 -17.04
C ARG A 196 -13.21 -17.33 -17.15
N GLN A 197 -12.98 -18.59 -17.48
CA GLN A 197 -14.04 -19.56 -17.71
C GLN A 197 -14.60 -20.14 -16.42
N TYR A 198 -13.75 -20.43 -15.43
CA TYR A 198 -14.11 -21.18 -14.22
C TYR A 198 -13.94 -20.38 -12.93
N GLY A 199 -13.02 -19.41 -12.90
CA GLY A 199 -12.69 -18.54 -11.77
C GLY A 199 -11.22 -18.63 -11.37
N PHE A 200 -10.71 -17.58 -10.70
CA PHE A 200 -9.28 -17.38 -10.46
C PHE A 200 -8.85 -17.79 -9.05
N ASP A 201 -9.13 -19.00 -8.59
CA ASP A 201 -8.66 -19.47 -7.28
C ASP A 201 -8.23 -20.93 -7.30
N ALA A 202 -7.22 -21.28 -6.50
CA ALA A 202 -6.67 -22.64 -6.45
C ALA A 202 -7.67 -23.68 -5.95
N GLY A 203 -8.76 -23.26 -5.27
CA GLY A 203 -9.90 -24.12 -4.96
C GLY A 203 -10.68 -24.61 -6.18
N ILE A 204 -10.50 -23.99 -7.35
CA ILE A 204 -11.16 -24.35 -8.61
C ILE A 204 -10.27 -25.34 -9.38
N PRO A 205 -10.72 -26.59 -9.60
CA PRO A 205 -9.88 -27.65 -10.18
C PRO A 205 -9.26 -27.30 -11.53
N GLU A 206 -10.01 -26.68 -12.43
CA GLU A 206 -9.58 -26.33 -13.79
C GLU A 206 -8.50 -25.26 -13.78
N TYR A 207 -8.65 -24.23 -12.94
CA TYR A 207 -7.66 -23.17 -12.78
C TYR A 207 -6.39 -23.70 -12.11
N LYS A 208 -6.52 -24.52 -11.07
CA LYS A 208 -5.39 -25.21 -10.44
C LYS A 208 -4.64 -26.12 -11.43
N ALA A 209 -5.36 -26.89 -12.25
CA ALA A 209 -4.75 -27.74 -13.26
C ALA A 209 -3.98 -26.92 -14.32
N ALA A 210 -4.53 -25.78 -14.75
CA ALA A 210 -3.83 -24.88 -15.66
C ALA A 210 -2.54 -24.31 -15.05
N ILE A 211 -2.56 -23.93 -13.76
CA ILE A 211 -1.36 -23.50 -13.02
C ILE A 211 -0.29 -24.60 -13.01
N LEU A 212 -0.68 -25.82 -12.66
CA LEU A 212 0.26 -26.95 -12.60
C LEU A 212 0.82 -27.33 -13.97
N GLN A 213 0.04 -27.16 -15.04
CA GLN A 213 0.52 -27.37 -16.40
C GLN A 213 1.54 -26.31 -16.82
N ALA A 214 1.33 -25.04 -16.45
CA ALA A 214 2.29 -23.97 -16.71
C ALA A 214 3.58 -24.15 -15.88
N ASP A 215 3.47 -24.65 -14.65
CA ASP A 215 4.62 -25.04 -13.82
C ASP A 215 5.43 -26.20 -14.42
N ASP A 216 4.78 -27.23 -14.98
CA ASP A 216 5.45 -28.32 -15.72
C ASP A 216 6.24 -27.78 -16.92
N TYR A 217 5.65 -26.85 -17.68
CA TYR A 217 6.37 -26.19 -18.78
C TYR A 217 7.59 -25.42 -18.28
N ALA A 218 7.46 -24.63 -17.21
CA ALA A 218 8.58 -23.90 -16.62
C ALA A 218 9.71 -24.86 -16.16
N GLY A 219 9.36 -25.96 -15.49
CA GLY A 219 10.29 -26.99 -15.04
C GLY A 219 11.05 -27.66 -16.20
N ARG A 220 10.33 -28.03 -17.27
CA ARG A 220 10.92 -28.67 -18.45
C ARG A 220 11.78 -27.71 -19.28
N ILE A 221 11.40 -26.43 -19.36
CA ILE A 221 12.22 -25.39 -19.97
C ILE A 221 13.50 -25.20 -19.16
N LEU A 222 13.42 -25.11 -17.82
CA LEU A 222 14.60 -24.99 -16.96
C LEU A 222 15.54 -26.20 -17.12
N ALA A 223 15.00 -27.42 -17.17
CA ALA A 223 15.78 -28.63 -17.39
C ALA A 223 16.49 -28.61 -18.76
N ALA A 224 15.81 -28.18 -19.82
CA ALA A 224 16.42 -28.05 -21.15
C ALA A 224 17.52 -26.98 -21.19
N LEU A 225 17.31 -25.85 -20.51
CA LEU A 225 18.31 -24.79 -20.36
C LEU A 225 19.58 -25.32 -19.67
N GLN A 226 19.44 -26.12 -18.61
CA GLN A 226 20.56 -26.73 -17.88
C GLN A 226 21.32 -27.79 -18.72
N GLN A 227 20.70 -28.33 -19.77
CA GLN A 227 21.29 -29.32 -20.67
C GLN A 227 22.01 -28.70 -21.89
N ARG A 228 22.03 -27.36 -22.01
CA ARG A 228 22.74 -26.68 -23.10
C ARG A 228 24.23 -27.01 -23.07
N GLN A 229 24.82 -27.20 -24.24
CA GLN A 229 26.24 -27.57 -24.37
C GLN A 229 27.17 -26.54 -23.71
N GLN A 230 26.82 -25.25 -23.80
CA GLN A 230 27.60 -24.14 -23.24
C GLN A 230 27.12 -23.69 -21.85
N TYR A 231 26.22 -24.44 -21.19
CA TYR A 231 25.60 -24.00 -19.93
C TYR A 231 26.62 -23.60 -18.85
N GLN A 232 27.77 -24.29 -18.77
CA GLN A 232 28.82 -24.01 -17.79
C GLN A 232 29.55 -22.66 -18.03
N GLN A 233 29.52 -22.15 -19.26
CA GLN A 233 30.05 -20.84 -19.66
C GLN A 233 28.97 -19.74 -19.65
N GLU A 234 27.71 -20.08 -19.35
CA GLU A 234 26.57 -19.17 -19.35
C GLU A 234 26.16 -18.82 -17.91
N ASP A 235 25.74 -17.57 -17.70
CA ASP A 235 25.20 -17.09 -16.42
C ASP A 235 23.73 -16.67 -16.61
N TRP A 236 22.82 -17.60 -16.35
CA TRP A 236 21.40 -17.41 -16.59
C TRP A 236 20.68 -16.77 -15.39
N LEU A 237 19.93 -15.71 -15.67
CA LEU A 237 18.81 -15.26 -14.84
C LEU A 237 17.52 -15.81 -15.45
N VAL A 238 16.80 -16.60 -14.67
CA VAL A 238 15.48 -17.09 -15.02
C VAL A 238 14.44 -16.27 -14.28
N ILE A 239 13.55 -15.64 -15.02
CA ILE A 239 12.45 -14.83 -14.50
C ILE A 239 11.16 -15.58 -14.79
N VAL A 240 10.37 -15.92 -13.76
CA VAL A 240 9.01 -16.45 -13.93
C VAL A 240 8.04 -15.56 -13.17
N THR A 241 7.03 -15.03 -13.85
CA THR A 241 6.10 -14.05 -13.26
C THR A 241 4.73 -14.10 -13.93
N SER A 242 3.78 -13.32 -13.40
CA SER A 242 2.53 -12.98 -14.08
C SER A 242 2.40 -11.47 -14.24
N GLY A 243 1.95 -11.01 -15.41
CA GLY A 243 1.74 -9.57 -15.66
C GLY A 243 0.49 -9.01 -14.99
N ASN A 244 -0.47 -9.87 -14.64
CA ASN A 244 -1.72 -9.53 -14.00
C ASN A 244 -2.32 -10.76 -13.27
N GLY A 245 -3.12 -10.52 -12.24
CA GLY A 245 -3.76 -11.54 -11.41
C GLY A 245 -5.13 -12.02 -11.93
N GLY A 246 -6.12 -12.04 -11.05
CA GLY A 246 -7.44 -12.61 -11.31
C GLY A 246 -8.52 -12.10 -10.36
N PRO A 247 -9.73 -11.67 -10.81
CA PRO A 247 -10.80 -11.34 -9.88
C PRO A 247 -11.25 -12.60 -9.13
N TYR A 248 -11.24 -12.52 -7.81
CA TYR A 248 -11.79 -13.53 -6.93
C TYR A 248 -12.28 -12.88 -5.63
N THR A 249 -13.40 -13.37 -5.11
CA THR A 249 -13.96 -12.90 -3.84
C THR A 249 -13.32 -13.68 -2.70
N ILE A 250 -12.53 -13.01 -1.87
CA ILE A 250 -11.95 -13.59 -0.66
C ILE A 250 -12.94 -13.56 0.51
N ASP A 251 -12.68 -14.39 1.52
CA ASP A 251 -13.35 -14.28 2.81
C ASP A 251 -13.16 -12.86 3.37
N PRO A 252 -14.21 -12.16 3.83
CA PRO A 252 -14.09 -10.82 4.40
C PRO A 252 -13.08 -10.73 5.55
N SER A 253 -12.85 -11.81 6.28
CA SER A 253 -11.83 -11.87 7.34
C SER A 253 -10.39 -11.86 6.80
N ASN A 254 -10.17 -12.13 5.51
CA ASN A 254 -8.88 -12.04 4.83
C ASN A 254 -8.72 -10.74 4.04
N ASP A 255 -9.77 -9.92 3.96
CA ASP A 255 -9.71 -8.59 3.37
C ASP A 255 -9.17 -7.59 4.40
N ASP A 256 -7.91 -7.18 4.24
CA ASP A 256 -7.28 -6.19 5.08
C ASP A 256 -7.55 -4.75 4.61
N GLY A 257 -8.37 -4.58 3.56
CA GLY A 257 -8.72 -3.29 2.99
C GLY A 257 -7.57 -2.59 2.28
N THR A 258 -6.44 -3.26 2.07
CA THR A 258 -5.28 -2.74 1.33
C THR A 258 -5.21 -3.31 -0.09
N ILE A 259 -4.29 -2.79 -0.90
CA ILE A 259 -4.04 -3.29 -2.25
C ILE A 259 -3.60 -4.77 -2.25
N LEU A 260 -3.00 -5.25 -1.16
CA LEU A 260 -2.54 -6.63 -1.03
C LEU A 260 -3.70 -7.63 -0.93
N SER A 261 -4.89 -7.20 -0.49
CA SER A 261 -6.11 -8.04 -0.51
C SER A 261 -6.90 -7.92 -1.83
N ASN A 262 -6.48 -7.06 -2.76
CA ASN A 262 -7.10 -6.97 -4.08
C ASN A 262 -6.60 -8.09 -4.99
N THR A 263 -7.37 -9.17 -5.07
CA THR A 263 -7.08 -10.37 -5.87
C THR A 263 -6.81 -10.10 -7.34
N LYS A 264 -7.45 -9.07 -7.90
CA LYS A 264 -7.25 -8.67 -9.30
C LYS A 264 -5.78 -8.38 -9.58
N VAL A 265 -5.11 -7.65 -8.69
CA VAL A 265 -3.74 -7.20 -8.94
C VAL A 265 -2.67 -8.13 -8.38
N ASN A 266 -3.04 -9.14 -7.59
CA ASN A 266 -2.10 -10.10 -7.02
C ASN A 266 -1.44 -10.95 -8.12
N THR A 267 -0.12 -10.86 -8.20
CA THR A 267 0.76 -11.59 -9.12
C THR A 267 1.85 -12.31 -8.32
N PHE A 268 2.72 -13.04 -9.00
CA PHE A 268 3.94 -13.59 -8.40
C PHE A 268 5.15 -13.23 -9.25
N THR A 269 6.33 -13.28 -8.63
CA THR A 269 7.60 -13.05 -9.33
C THR A 269 8.68 -13.93 -8.73
N PHE A 270 9.45 -14.60 -9.59
CA PHE A 270 10.66 -15.32 -9.27
C PHE A 270 11.80 -14.77 -10.10
N TYR A 271 12.89 -14.38 -9.45
CA TYR A 271 14.19 -14.13 -10.05
C TYR A 271 15.13 -15.24 -9.60
N TYR A 272 15.28 -16.28 -10.41
CA TYR A 272 16.06 -17.46 -10.12
C TYR A 272 17.43 -17.42 -10.79
N SER A 273 18.45 -17.83 -10.04
CA SER A 273 19.75 -18.20 -10.58
C SER A 273 20.42 -19.18 -9.62
N PRO A 274 21.09 -20.26 -10.08
CA PRO A 274 21.71 -21.25 -9.19
C PRO A 274 22.69 -20.68 -8.16
N ARG A 275 23.19 -19.46 -8.38
CA ARG A 275 24.12 -18.75 -7.50
C ARG A 275 23.44 -17.86 -6.47
N TYR A 276 22.11 -17.73 -6.46
CA TYR A 276 21.40 -16.88 -5.50
C TYR A 276 21.23 -17.61 -4.17
N ALA A 277 21.43 -16.86 -3.08
CA ALA A 277 20.88 -17.22 -1.78
C ALA A 277 19.36 -17.01 -1.80
N PRO A 278 18.57 -17.87 -1.12
CA PRO A 278 17.12 -17.74 -1.08
C PRO A 278 16.72 -16.42 -0.42
N SER A 279 15.81 -15.68 -1.06
CA SER A 279 15.26 -14.43 -0.55
C SER A 279 13.76 -14.37 -0.80
N PHE A 280 12.98 -14.56 0.25
CA PHE A 280 11.53 -14.47 0.18
C PHE A 280 11.07 -13.05 0.52
N VAL A 281 10.38 -12.41 -0.43
CA VAL A 281 9.71 -11.13 -0.23
C VAL A 281 8.26 -11.41 0.16
N ASP A 282 8.04 -11.49 1.47
CA ASP A 282 6.73 -11.80 2.05
C ASP A 282 5.74 -10.64 1.91
N ARG A 283 4.48 -10.92 2.22
CA ARG A 283 3.42 -9.93 2.33
C ARG A 283 3.83 -8.86 3.37
N PRO A 284 3.89 -7.57 2.99
CA PRO A 284 4.23 -6.51 3.93
C PRO A 284 3.27 -6.46 5.11
N TYR A 285 3.79 -6.06 6.28
CA TYR A 285 2.98 -5.85 7.47
C TYR A 285 1.99 -4.69 7.26
N THR A 286 0.69 -4.99 7.35
CA THR A 286 -0.40 -4.03 7.08
C THR A 286 -0.99 -3.37 8.32
N GLY A 287 -0.52 -3.73 9.52
CA GLY A 287 -0.98 -3.17 10.79
C GLY A 287 -1.43 -4.25 11.79
N ASN A 288 -1.90 -3.82 12.96
CA ASN A 288 -2.45 -4.73 13.97
C ASN A 288 -3.94 -4.98 13.72
N ARG A 289 -4.39 -6.23 13.87
CA ARG A 289 -5.82 -6.53 13.94
C ARG A 289 -6.39 -6.05 15.27
N TYR A 290 -7.40 -5.22 15.15
CA TYR A 290 -8.24 -4.76 16.24
C TYR A 290 -9.55 -5.53 16.19
N SER A 291 -9.75 -6.41 17.15
CA SER A 291 -10.87 -7.34 17.18
C SER A 291 -11.58 -7.30 18.54
N GLY A 292 -12.86 -7.63 18.53
CA GLY A 292 -13.67 -7.70 19.74
C GLY A 292 -15.15 -7.76 19.41
N LYS A 293 -15.97 -7.54 20.43
CA LYS A 293 -17.42 -7.36 20.28
C LYS A 293 -17.77 -5.97 20.79
N SER A 294 -18.47 -5.15 20.02
CA SER A 294 -18.89 -3.80 20.44
C SER A 294 -20.38 -3.60 20.20
N VAL A 295 -20.97 -2.67 20.93
CA VAL A 295 -22.37 -2.28 20.74
C VAL A 295 -22.43 -1.15 19.73
N ARG A 296 -23.28 -1.33 18.71
CA ARG A 296 -23.60 -0.26 17.76
C ARG A 296 -24.42 0.82 18.47
N LEU A 297 -23.89 2.03 18.54
CA LEU A 297 -24.66 3.19 19.00
C LEU A 297 -25.40 3.78 17.80
N TYR A 298 -26.73 3.79 17.88
CA TYR A 298 -27.61 4.21 16.80
C TYR A 298 -28.91 4.83 17.29
N GLY A 299 -29.56 5.63 16.46
CA GLY A 299 -30.93 6.14 16.67
C GLY A 299 -31.02 7.64 16.93
N ASN A 300 -32.20 8.20 16.73
CA ASN A 300 -32.46 9.65 16.67
C ASN A 300 -33.39 10.18 17.77
N THR A 301 -33.92 9.31 18.63
CA THR A 301 -34.78 9.69 19.75
C THR A 301 -34.44 8.85 20.97
N ALA A 302 -34.66 9.38 22.17
CA ALA A 302 -34.37 8.66 23.43
C ALA A 302 -35.07 7.29 23.53
N ALA A 303 -36.25 7.14 22.91
CA ALA A 303 -37.02 5.90 22.92
C ALA A 303 -36.46 4.79 22.01
N THR A 304 -35.69 5.17 20.97
CA THR A 304 -35.19 4.23 19.95
C THR A 304 -33.68 4.15 19.91
N ALA A 305 -32.98 5.10 20.55
CA ALA A 305 -31.55 5.18 20.51
C ALA A 305 -30.87 4.19 21.46
N VAL A 306 -29.70 3.72 21.04
CA VAL A 306 -28.74 3.00 21.87
C VAL A 306 -27.60 3.95 22.24
N TYR A 307 -27.43 4.15 23.53
CA TYR A 307 -26.47 5.07 24.13
C TYR A 307 -26.12 4.60 25.54
N ALA A 308 -25.08 5.13 26.15
CA ALA A 308 -24.72 4.80 27.51
C ALA A 308 -24.49 6.04 28.37
N THR A 309 -24.76 5.95 29.67
CA THR A 309 -24.66 7.11 30.59
C THR A 309 -23.92 6.78 31.89
N ILE A 310 -23.24 7.78 32.43
CA ILE A 310 -22.72 7.81 33.80
C ILE A 310 -23.46 8.92 34.55
N THR A 311 -24.21 8.54 35.58
CA THR A 311 -25.01 9.49 36.38
C THR A 311 -24.37 9.78 37.73
N GLN A 312 -23.83 8.75 38.40
CA GLN A 312 -23.12 8.85 39.67
C GLN A 312 -21.62 8.94 39.40
N GLY A 313 -20.90 9.84 40.09
CA GLY A 313 -19.46 10.03 39.88
C GLY A 313 -19.10 10.86 38.64
N LYS A 314 -20.11 11.38 37.92
CA LYS A 314 -19.92 12.17 36.68
C LYS A 314 -19.09 13.43 36.91
N GLU A 315 -19.08 13.97 38.13
CA GLU A 315 -18.30 15.13 38.54
C GLU A 315 -16.78 14.92 38.41
N ASP A 316 -16.31 13.66 38.39
CA ASP A 316 -14.91 13.36 38.12
C ASP A 316 -14.50 13.72 36.68
N TYR A 317 -15.45 13.90 35.77
CA TYR A 317 -15.23 14.28 34.37
C TYR A 317 -15.48 15.77 34.09
N ASN A 318 -15.65 16.58 35.14
CA ASN A 318 -15.81 18.03 35.04
C ASN A 318 -14.51 18.70 34.55
N LEU A 319 -14.65 19.49 33.48
CA LEU A 319 -13.54 20.21 32.86
C LEU A 319 -13.33 21.61 33.49
N GLY A 320 -14.33 22.13 34.21
CA GLY A 320 -14.29 23.46 34.79
C GLY A 320 -13.97 24.55 33.77
N SER A 321 -13.45 25.68 34.26
CA SER A 321 -12.88 26.74 33.43
C SER A 321 -11.38 26.58 33.16
N SER A 322 -10.70 25.67 33.86
CA SER A 322 -9.24 25.57 33.81
C SER A 322 -8.66 24.15 33.99
N ASN A 323 -9.46 23.09 34.08
CA ASN A 323 -8.86 21.76 34.24
C ASN A 323 -8.20 21.31 32.93
N GLU A 324 -7.00 20.75 33.07
CA GLU A 324 -6.36 20.00 31.99
C GLU A 324 -6.94 18.59 31.91
N ALA A 325 -7.14 18.12 30.69
CA ALA A 325 -7.70 16.81 30.45
C ALA A 325 -7.31 16.29 29.08
N THR A 326 -7.30 14.97 28.93
CA THR A 326 -7.22 14.32 27.62
C THR A 326 -8.33 13.30 27.53
N ILE A 327 -9.10 13.35 26.45
CA ILE A 327 -10.19 12.43 26.16
C ILE A 327 -9.87 11.76 24.83
N ALA A 328 -9.74 10.44 24.82
CA ALA A 328 -9.48 9.67 23.61
C ALA A 328 -10.47 8.53 23.47
N LEU A 329 -10.84 8.19 22.24
CA LEU A 329 -11.67 7.02 21.94
C LEU A 329 -11.38 6.50 20.54
N LYS A 330 -11.71 5.23 20.32
CA LYS A 330 -11.72 4.63 18.99
C LYS A 330 -13.13 4.61 18.44
N ILE A 331 -13.30 5.03 17.19
CA ILE A 331 -14.59 5.12 16.53
C ILE A 331 -14.53 4.51 15.13
N LYS A 332 -15.53 3.68 14.81
CA LYS A 332 -15.81 3.25 13.43
C LYS A 332 -17.16 3.78 13.02
N LYS A 333 -17.13 4.79 12.15
CA LYS A 333 -18.30 5.46 11.61
C LYS A 333 -18.96 4.57 10.54
N ASN A 334 -20.26 4.35 10.63
CA ASN A 334 -21.01 3.65 9.59
C ASN A 334 -21.59 4.65 8.58
N LYS A 335 -22.16 4.15 7.49
CA LYS A 335 -22.90 4.98 6.54
C LYS A 335 -24.19 5.52 7.15
N THR A 336 -24.58 6.73 6.75
CA THR A 336 -25.90 7.30 7.05
C THR A 336 -27.01 6.56 6.29
N SER A 337 -28.25 6.93 6.56
CA SER A 337 -29.41 6.46 5.79
C SER A 337 -29.34 6.84 4.30
N TYR A 338 -28.53 7.84 3.92
CA TYR A 338 -28.26 8.21 2.53
C TYR A 338 -27.17 7.37 1.85
N GLY A 339 -26.49 6.47 2.59
CA GLY A 339 -25.40 5.64 2.06
C GLY A 339 -24.04 6.36 1.98
N ASP A 340 -23.95 7.60 2.47
CA ASP A 340 -22.72 8.37 2.59
C ASP A 340 -22.13 8.32 4.02
N TYR A 341 -20.98 8.95 4.23
CA TYR A 341 -20.38 9.15 5.56
C TYR A 341 -20.48 10.61 6.02
N SER A 342 -21.43 11.40 5.52
CA SER A 342 -21.56 12.81 5.93
C SER A 342 -22.49 12.92 7.14
N TYR A 343 -22.16 13.63 8.20
CA TYR A 343 -23.03 13.74 9.39
C TYR A 343 -23.23 15.20 9.81
N THR A 344 -24.27 15.47 10.59
CA THR A 344 -24.57 16.84 11.03
C THR A 344 -24.76 16.89 12.54
N TYR A 345 -23.62 16.92 13.24
CA TYR A 345 -23.49 17.09 14.69
C TYR A 345 -24.19 16.04 15.58
N PRO A 346 -24.31 14.75 15.22
CA PRO A 346 -24.70 13.77 16.22
C PRO A 346 -23.59 13.61 17.27
N SER A 347 -24.00 13.61 18.54
CA SER A 347 -23.11 13.40 19.68
C SER A 347 -22.44 12.03 19.64
N ILE A 348 -21.15 12.01 20.00
CA ILE A 348 -20.33 10.82 20.29
C ILE A 348 -20.18 10.68 21.81
N LEU A 349 -19.65 11.70 22.49
CA LEU A 349 -19.39 11.70 23.93
C LEU A 349 -19.47 13.12 24.47
N GLY A 350 -20.18 13.35 25.58
CA GLY A 350 -20.17 14.65 26.24
C GLY A 350 -21.10 14.73 27.43
N ASN A 351 -21.06 15.88 28.12
CA ASN A 351 -21.90 16.14 29.29
C ASN A 351 -23.09 17.05 28.98
N ASN A 352 -23.19 17.66 27.79
CA ASN A 352 -24.38 18.37 27.36
C ASN A 352 -24.32 18.74 25.87
N MET A 353 -25.48 18.76 25.24
CA MET A 353 -25.73 19.54 24.02
C MET A 353 -27.14 20.08 24.12
N SER A 354 -27.28 21.39 24.35
CA SER A 354 -28.58 22.06 24.23
C SER A 354 -29.01 22.17 22.77
N MET A 355 -30.33 22.13 22.52
CA MET A 355 -30.91 22.53 21.23
C MET A 355 -30.78 24.03 20.96
N ASP A 356 -30.54 24.84 21.99
CA ASP A 356 -30.25 26.27 21.86
C ASP A 356 -28.72 26.49 21.81
N TRP A 357 -28.20 26.70 20.60
CA TRP A 357 -26.78 26.95 20.35
C TRP A 357 -26.21 28.14 21.14
N TRP A 358 -27.04 29.14 21.44
CA TRP A 358 -26.61 30.36 22.13
C TRP A 358 -26.70 30.27 23.64
N ASN A 359 -27.40 29.26 24.18
CA ASN A 359 -27.50 28.95 25.60
C ASN A 359 -26.98 27.55 25.94
N ASN A 360 -25.93 27.12 25.26
CA ASN A 360 -25.31 25.83 25.56
C ASN A 360 -24.20 26.01 26.60
N THR A 361 -24.24 25.18 27.64
CA THR A 361 -23.16 25.06 28.63
C THR A 361 -22.73 23.60 28.63
N GLY A 362 -21.44 23.34 28.47
CA GLY A 362 -20.90 21.98 28.44
C GLY A 362 -19.87 21.77 27.35
N TRP A 363 -19.56 20.50 27.11
CA TRP A 363 -18.74 20.06 26.00
C TRP A 363 -19.31 18.80 25.34
N ASN A 364 -19.05 18.65 24.05
CA ASN A 364 -19.46 17.47 23.30
C ASN A 364 -18.55 17.18 22.11
N ILE A 365 -18.08 15.94 22.01
CA ILE A 365 -17.48 15.39 20.81
C ILE A 365 -18.62 14.94 19.88
N SER A 366 -18.63 15.41 18.63
CA SER A 366 -19.66 15.11 17.63
C SER A 366 -19.05 14.73 16.27
N LEU A 367 -19.86 14.13 15.39
CA LEU A 367 -19.50 13.98 13.97
C LEU A 367 -19.88 15.24 13.17
N GLU A 368 -19.03 15.64 12.22
CA GLU A 368 -19.29 16.79 11.34
C GLU A 368 -18.85 16.48 9.92
N VAL A 369 -19.80 16.50 8.98
CA VAL A 369 -19.60 16.15 7.58
C VAL A 369 -18.81 14.84 7.51
N ASN A 370 -17.61 14.86 6.94
CA ASN A 370 -16.76 13.69 6.79
C ASN A 370 -15.85 13.45 8.01
N GLY A 371 -15.72 14.42 8.91
CA GLY A 371 -14.87 14.36 10.09
C GLY A 371 -15.65 14.29 11.41
N TRP A 372 -15.08 14.94 12.41
CA TRP A 372 -15.56 15.04 13.79
C TRP A 372 -15.13 16.39 14.39
N GLY A 373 -15.63 16.74 15.57
CA GLY A 373 -15.08 17.86 16.32
C GLY A 373 -15.61 17.95 17.73
N VAL A 374 -15.23 19.01 18.44
CA VAL A 374 -15.57 19.21 19.85
C VAL A 374 -16.22 20.57 20.02
N HIS A 375 -17.47 20.53 20.43
CA HIS A 375 -18.24 21.68 20.89
C HIS A 375 -17.92 21.99 22.34
N TYR A 376 -17.86 23.28 22.68
CA TYR A 376 -17.63 23.75 24.04
C TYR A 376 -18.21 25.15 24.26
N GLY A 377 -18.62 25.45 25.49
CA GLY A 377 -19.09 26.78 25.84
C GLY A 377 -19.80 26.86 27.18
N GLN A 378 -20.18 28.08 27.53
CA GLN A 378 -21.02 28.41 28.67
C GLN A 378 -22.04 29.47 28.22
N SER A 379 -23.30 29.30 28.61
CA SER A 379 -24.33 30.33 28.43
C SER A 379 -23.84 31.67 29.00
N GLY A 380 -23.86 32.72 28.16
CA GLY A 380 -23.35 34.05 28.47
C GLY A 380 -21.84 34.29 28.25
N ALA A 381 -21.02 33.25 28.10
CA ALA A 381 -19.59 33.38 27.77
C ALA A 381 -19.28 33.07 26.29
N GLY A 382 -20.21 32.39 25.61
CA GLY A 382 -20.10 32.02 24.20
C GLY A 382 -20.03 30.51 24.01
N PHE A 383 -20.19 30.09 22.75
CA PHE A 383 -20.18 28.70 22.34
C PHE A 383 -19.45 28.58 21.00
N ASN A 384 -18.60 27.56 20.85
CA ASN A 384 -17.86 27.33 19.61
C ASN A 384 -17.52 25.84 19.44
N MET A 385 -16.88 25.52 18.31
CA MET A 385 -16.44 24.18 17.95
C MET A 385 -15.02 24.22 17.38
N SER A 386 -14.23 23.19 17.70
CA SER A 386 -12.98 22.87 17.02
C SER A 386 -13.17 21.60 16.19
N THR A 387 -12.74 21.62 14.92
CA THR A 387 -12.94 20.50 13.98
C THR A 387 -11.68 19.66 13.80
N GLY A 388 -11.84 18.34 13.78
CA GLY A 388 -10.79 17.35 13.52
C GLY A 388 -10.71 16.92 12.05
N ALA A 389 -9.92 15.88 11.77
CA ALA A 389 -9.71 15.39 10.40
C ALA A 389 -10.89 14.56 9.85
N ASN A 390 -10.82 14.26 8.55
CA ASN A 390 -11.74 13.37 7.85
C ASN A 390 -11.56 11.90 8.32
N ILE A 391 -12.68 11.23 8.62
CA ILE A 391 -12.77 9.82 9.05
C ILE A 391 -13.87 9.08 8.27
N ALA A 392 -14.09 9.45 7.00
CA ALA A 392 -15.18 8.98 6.14
C ALA A 392 -14.79 7.80 5.24
N ASP A 393 -14.13 6.78 5.79
CA ASP A 393 -13.66 5.61 5.05
C ASP A 393 -14.20 4.26 5.56
N GLY A 394 -15.02 4.29 6.63
CA GLY A 394 -15.59 3.09 7.25
C GLY A 394 -14.60 2.28 8.07
N ARG A 395 -13.42 2.82 8.40
CA ARG A 395 -12.41 2.18 9.23
C ARG A 395 -12.46 2.68 10.68
N TRP A 396 -11.70 2.03 11.54
CA TRP A 396 -11.49 2.50 12.91
C TRP A 396 -10.48 3.63 12.93
N HIS A 397 -10.85 4.72 13.59
CA HIS A 397 -9.96 5.84 13.87
C HIS A 397 -9.85 6.07 15.36
N ASP A 398 -8.70 6.53 15.80
CA ASP A 398 -8.52 7.06 17.15
C ASP A 398 -8.64 8.58 17.10
N ILE A 399 -9.57 9.12 17.88
CA ILE A 399 -9.76 10.56 18.00
C ILE A 399 -9.41 10.99 19.42
N THR A 400 -8.57 12.02 19.53
CA THR A 400 -8.05 12.50 20.82
C THR A 400 -8.25 14.01 20.93
N THR A 401 -8.80 14.44 22.06
CA THR A 401 -9.01 15.83 22.46
C THR A 401 -8.17 16.14 23.69
N VAL A 402 -7.38 17.21 23.65
CA VAL A 402 -6.55 17.67 24.76
C VAL A 402 -6.95 19.08 25.16
N PHE A 403 -7.28 19.27 26.44
CA PHE A 403 -7.43 20.56 27.09
C PHE A 403 -6.14 20.86 27.85
N VAL A 404 -5.43 21.93 27.48
CA VAL A 404 -4.11 22.26 28.02
C VAL A 404 -4.03 23.73 28.42
N ASN A 405 -3.39 24.02 29.54
CA ASN A 405 -3.09 25.37 29.97
C ASN A 405 -1.64 25.71 29.62
N ARG A 406 -1.44 26.83 28.92
CA ARG A 406 -0.11 27.31 28.53
C ARG A 406 -0.10 28.83 28.58
N ASP A 407 0.90 29.40 29.26
CA ASP A 407 1.12 30.85 29.35
C ASP A 407 -0.11 31.65 29.82
N GLY A 408 -0.82 31.14 30.83
CA GLY A 408 -2.02 31.77 31.40
C GLY A 408 -3.27 31.71 30.51
N LYS A 409 -3.21 30.95 29.42
CA LYS A 409 -4.33 30.69 28.51
C LYS A 409 -4.70 29.22 28.50
N ARG A 410 -5.93 28.92 28.09
CA ARG A 410 -6.42 27.55 27.91
C ARG A 410 -6.61 27.27 26.42
N TYR A 411 -6.18 26.10 25.98
CA TYR A 411 -6.28 25.65 24.59
C TYR A 411 -6.97 24.30 24.49
N ILE A 412 -7.67 24.07 23.38
CA ILE A 412 -8.11 22.75 22.92
C ILE A 412 -7.25 22.31 21.73
N ARG A 413 -6.78 21.06 21.74
CA ARG A 413 -6.01 20.46 20.65
C ARG A 413 -6.66 19.15 20.22
N LEU A 414 -6.80 18.93 18.92
CA LEU A 414 -7.40 17.71 18.36
C LEU A 414 -6.41 16.91 17.54
N TYR A 415 -6.49 15.58 17.63
CA TYR A 415 -5.64 14.64 16.92
C TYR A 415 -6.50 13.50 16.36
N THR A 416 -6.19 13.09 15.14
CA THR A 416 -6.79 11.91 14.49
C THR A 416 -5.67 10.95 14.14
N ASP A 417 -5.77 9.70 14.58
CA ASP A 417 -4.77 8.66 14.37
C ASP A 417 -3.35 9.09 14.80
N GLY A 418 -3.28 9.91 15.86
CA GLY A 418 -2.04 10.40 16.45
C GLY A 418 -1.46 11.64 15.75
N ALA A 419 -2.00 12.00 14.58
CA ALA A 419 -1.61 13.20 13.86
C ALA A 419 -2.37 14.42 14.38
N PHE A 420 -1.65 15.51 14.64
CA PHE A 420 -2.23 16.80 15.03
C PHE A 420 -3.17 17.34 13.95
N ASN A 421 -4.31 17.91 14.35
CA ASN A 421 -5.28 18.52 13.45
C ASN A 421 -5.39 20.03 13.66
N THR A 422 -5.76 20.46 14.86
CA THR A 422 -6.01 21.87 15.17
C THR A 422 -5.70 22.22 16.62
N GLU A 423 -5.42 23.50 16.87
CA GLU A 423 -5.32 24.11 18.20
C GLU A 423 -6.15 25.40 18.21
N GLY A 424 -6.99 25.58 19.23
CA GLY A 424 -7.79 26.78 19.43
C GLY A 424 -7.69 27.29 20.86
N GLU A 425 -7.59 28.62 21.03
CA GLU A 425 -7.66 29.24 22.35
C GLU A 425 -9.11 29.25 22.85
N ILE A 426 -9.33 28.75 24.07
CA ILE A 426 -10.67 28.60 24.67
C ILE A 426 -10.83 29.34 26.00
N THR A 427 -9.86 30.17 26.39
CA THR A 427 -9.84 30.89 27.68
C THR A 427 -11.14 31.65 27.98
N GLY A 428 -11.75 32.26 26.97
CA GLY A 428 -12.94 33.10 27.10
C GLY A 428 -14.28 32.36 27.18
N TYR A 429 -14.30 31.03 27.05
CA TYR A 429 -15.55 30.26 26.92
C TYR A 429 -16.14 29.76 28.25
N GLY A 430 -15.53 30.12 29.38
CA GLY A 430 -16.11 29.90 30.70
C GLY A 430 -15.97 28.47 31.22
N ASN A 431 -16.92 28.04 32.05
CA ASN A 431 -16.98 26.74 32.70
C ASN A 431 -17.82 25.75 31.87
N PHE A 432 -17.26 24.56 31.57
CA PHE A 432 -17.90 23.51 30.77
C PHE A 432 -18.61 22.43 31.61
N ASP A 433 -18.83 22.66 32.91
CA ASP A 433 -19.48 21.70 33.80
C ASP A 433 -21.00 21.83 33.75
N THR A 434 -21.68 20.69 33.89
CA THR A 434 -23.15 20.60 33.89
C THR A 434 -23.63 19.55 34.88
N ASP A 435 -24.91 19.65 35.26
CA ASP A 435 -25.58 18.61 36.07
C ASP A 435 -26.10 17.43 35.22
N SER A 436 -25.82 17.41 33.92
CA SER A 436 -26.25 16.34 33.02
C SER A 436 -25.34 15.12 33.11
N PRO A 437 -25.84 13.89 32.88
CA PRO A 437 -25.00 12.69 32.83
C PRO A 437 -23.91 12.80 31.76
N LEU A 438 -22.72 12.22 32.02
CA LEU A 438 -21.77 11.97 30.94
C LEU A 438 -22.37 10.90 30.03
N THR A 439 -22.53 11.21 28.75
CA THR A 439 -23.28 10.39 27.81
C THR A 439 -22.41 9.99 26.63
N LEU A 440 -22.32 8.68 26.38
CA LEU A 440 -21.73 8.08 25.20
C LEU A 440 -22.84 7.73 24.20
N GLY A 441 -22.90 8.44 23.08
CA GLY A 441 -23.90 8.27 22.04
C GLY A 441 -24.97 9.36 22.03
N PHE A 442 -26.23 8.94 21.85
CA PHE A 442 -27.36 9.84 21.69
C PHE A 442 -27.49 10.82 22.87
N MET A 443 -27.47 12.12 22.55
CA MET A 443 -27.92 13.21 23.40
C MET A 443 -29.00 14.01 22.67
N PRO A 444 -29.99 14.56 23.39
CA PRO A 444 -31.02 15.43 22.81
C PRO A 444 -30.38 16.77 22.39
N GLY A 445 -29.76 16.79 21.21
CA GLY A 445 -29.04 17.93 20.65
C GLY A 445 -29.41 18.21 19.20
N ASN A 446 -28.76 19.21 18.60
CA ASN A 446 -29.14 19.78 17.31
C ASN A 446 -28.65 18.96 16.10
N VAL A 447 -29.20 17.75 15.93
CA VAL A 447 -29.10 17.03 14.65
C VAL A 447 -30.05 17.73 13.67
N THR A 448 -29.51 18.62 12.84
CA THR A 448 -30.34 19.46 11.96
C THR A 448 -30.97 18.68 10.81
N ASP A 449 -30.44 17.50 10.51
CA ASP A 449 -30.98 16.55 9.53
C ASP A 449 -31.39 15.27 10.25
N ASN A 450 -32.71 15.07 10.36
CA ASN A 450 -33.31 13.93 11.03
C ASN A 450 -32.95 12.57 10.43
N ASN A 451 -32.13 12.49 9.38
CA ASN A 451 -31.60 11.26 8.76
C ASN A 451 -30.10 11.01 9.00
N ARG A 452 -29.42 11.91 9.72
CA ARG A 452 -27.98 11.88 10.03
C ARG A 452 -27.69 11.76 11.53
N TRP A 453 -28.48 10.94 12.22
CA TRP A 453 -28.26 10.55 13.62
C TRP A 453 -27.02 9.67 13.78
N LEU A 454 -26.46 9.55 15.00
CA LEU A 454 -25.26 8.75 15.24
C LEU A 454 -25.47 7.33 14.73
N ASN A 455 -24.49 6.80 14.00
CA ASN A 455 -24.44 5.40 13.63
C ASN A 455 -22.98 4.97 13.59
N ALA A 456 -22.48 4.45 14.71
CA ALA A 456 -21.08 4.12 14.88
C ALA A 456 -20.87 3.01 15.91
N TYR A 457 -19.68 2.42 15.88
CA TYR A 457 -19.13 1.65 17.00
C TYR A 457 -18.10 2.52 17.71
N ILE A 458 -18.11 2.51 19.04
CA ILE A 458 -17.15 3.26 19.87
C ILE A 458 -16.54 2.31 20.90
N THR A 459 -15.21 2.34 20.99
CA THR A 459 -14.41 1.49 21.87
C THR A 459 -13.24 2.27 22.47
N GLU A 460 -12.56 1.69 23.47
CA GLU A 460 -11.35 2.27 24.07
C GLU A 460 -11.52 3.73 24.50
N VAL A 461 -12.63 4.05 25.17
CA VAL A 461 -12.87 5.37 25.73
C VAL A 461 -11.93 5.56 26.93
N ARG A 462 -11.14 6.61 26.90
CA ARG A 462 -10.08 6.91 27.87
C ARG A 462 -10.18 8.37 28.29
N PHE A 463 -10.11 8.62 29.59
CA PHE A 463 -10.16 9.95 30.17
C PHE A 463 -9.00 10.12 31.14
N TRP A 464 -8.10 11.05 30.84
CA TRP A 464 -7.01 11.45 31.74
C TRP A 464 -7.28 12.84 32.31
N ARG A 465 -6.99 13.00 33.60
CA ARG A 465 -6.90 14.30 34.27
C ARG A 465 -5.51 14.91 34.09
N ALA A 466 -5.06 14.96 32.84
CA ALA A 466 -3.78 15.53 32.42
C ALA A 466 -3.83 15.89 30.93
N ALA A 467 -3.10 16.93 30.53
CA ALA A 467 -2.84 17.21 29.12
C ALA A 467 -1.72 16.29 28.61
N LEU A 468 -2.04 15.33 27.73
CA LEU A 468 -1.04 14.45 27.16
C LEU A 468 -0.23 15.16 26.07
N PRO A 469 1.11 14.97 26.02
CA PRO A 469 1.93 15.53 24.96
C PRO A 469 1.80 14.74 23.65
N ASP A 470 2.03 15.41 22.52
CA ASP A 470 1.92 14.88 21.16
C ASP A 470 2.64 13.52 20.98
N SER A 471 3.85 13.41 21.53
CA SER A 471 4.66 12.17 21.43
C SER A 471 4.03 10.97 22.13
N VAL A 472 3.31 11.20 23.23
CA VAL A 472 2.60 10.14 23.94
C VAL A 472 1.36 9.74 23.15
N ILE A 473 0.59 10.70 22.64
CA ILE A 473 -0.59 10.42 21.82
C ILE A 473 -0.21 9.57 20.61
N SER A 474 0.81 9.98 19.84
CA SER A 474 1.26 9.24 18.65
C SER A 474 1.77 7.84 18.97
N ALA A 475 2.38 7.63 20.14
CA ALA A 475 2.99 6.34 20.49
C ALA A 475 1.95 5.24 20.82
N TYR A 476 0.78 5.62 21.35
CA TYR A 476 -0.20 4.66 21.86
C TYR A 476 -1.48 4.59 21.01
N VAL A 477 -1.59 5.39 19.95
CA VAL A 477 -2.79 5.48 19.11
C VAL A 477 -3.14 4.15 18.42
N CYS A 478 -2.14 3.35 18.04
CA CYS A 478 -2.33 2.07 17.35
C CYS A 478 -2.35 0.85 18.29
N ALA A 479 -2.30 1.07 19.60
CA ALA A 479 -2.39 -0.02 20.57
C ALA A 479 -3.81 -0.61 20.57
N PRO A 480 -3.96 -1.96 20.53
CA PRO A 480 -5.27 -2.60 20.58
C PRO A 480 -5.93 -2.49 21.95
N GLU A 481 -5.16 -2.20 23.00
CA GLU A 481 -5.59 -1.92 24.37
C GLU A 481 -4.58 -0.98 25.02
N LEU A 482 -5.03 -0.21 26.00
CA LEU A 482 -4.13 0.65 26.78
C LEU A 482 -3.18 -0.20 27.63
N PRO A 483 -1.85 -0.15 27.40
CA PRO A 483 -0.91 -0.97 28.17
C PRO A 483 -0.84 -0.48 29.62
N SER A 484 -0.64 -1.42 30.55
CA SER A 484 -0.44 -1.11 31.98
C SER A 484 0.79 -0.24 32.23
N SER A 485 1.76 -0.24 31.32
CA SER A 485 2.98 0.58 31.35
C SER A 485 2.81 2.00 30.79
N HIS A 486 1.59 2.44 30.48
CA HIS A 486 1.36 3.77 29.93
C HIS A 486 1.89 4.87 30.89
N PRO A 487 2.68 5.85 30.41
CA PRO A 487 3.39 6.80 31.27
C PRO A 487 2.47 7.74 32.07
N TYR A 488 1.21 7.90 31.65
CA TYR A 488 0.19 8.69 32.35
C TYR A 488 -0.88 7.83 33.01
N LYS A 489 -0.57 6.57 33.36
CA LYS A 489 -1.54 5.66 33.98
C LYS A 489 -2.12 6.23 35.29
N ASP A 490 -1.31 6.90 36.09
CA ASP A 490 -1.72 7.51 37.37
C ASP A 490 -2.72 8.67 37.21
N TYR A 491 -2.82 9.25 36.01
CA TYR A 491 -3.77 10.32 35.70
C TYR A 491 -5.04 9.80 35.01
N LEU A 492 -5.15 8.49 34.75
CA LEU A 492 -6.28 7.88 34.05
C LEU A 492 -7.45 7.68 35.03
N ILE A 493 -8.51 8.46 34.84
CA ILE A 493 -9.70 8.49 35.70
C ILE A 493 -10.93 7.82 35.07
N GLY A 494 -10.79 7.31 33.85
CA GLY A 494 -11.82 6.50 33.21
C GLY A 494 -11.22 5.69 32.05
N TYR A 495 -11.51 4.40 32.02
CA TYR A 495 -11.07 3.52 30.95
C TYR A 495 -12.10 2.44 30.66
N TRP A 496 -12.79 2.60 29.54
CA TRP A 496 -13.81 1.66 29.07
C TRP A 496 -13.37 1.07 27.74
N PRO A 497 -12.95 -0.21 27.71
CA PRO A 497 -12.63 -0.87 26.44
C PRO A 497 -13.84 -0.94 25.50
N CYS A 498 -15.05 -1.06 26.05
CA CYS A 498 -16.31 -1.29 25.33
C CYS A 498 -16.24 -2.48 24.36
N LYS A 499 -15.43 -3.49 24.72
CA LYS A 499 -15.18 -4.72 23.97
C LYS A 499 -15.64 -5.98 24.73
N ASP A 500 -16.38 -5.81 25.82
CA ASP A 500 -16.67 -6.86 26.81
C ASP A 500 -17.47 -8.03 26.23
N GLY A 501 -18.33 -7.76 25.23
CA GLY A 501 -19.03 -8.77 24.45
C GLY A 501 -20.29 -9.35 25.10
N PHE A 502 -20.68 -8.86 26.27
CA PHE A 502 -21.90 -9.24 26.97
C PHE A 502 -22.29 -8.20 28.03
N GLY A 503 -23.50 -8.32 28.59
CA GLY A 503 -23.98 -7.46 29.68
C GLY A 503 -24.62 -6.16 29.22
N GLY A 504 -24.92 -5.27 30.17
CA GLY A 504 -25.60 -3.98 29.95
C GLY A 504 -24.83 -2.77 30.44
N VAL A 505 -23.52 -2.93 30.61
CA VAL A 505 -22.61 -1.84 30.95
C VAL A 505 -21.36 -1.92 30.08
N PHE A 506 -20.75 -0.78 29.77
CA PHE A 506 -19.33 -0.74 29.44
C PHE A 506 -18.59 -0.52 30.75
N LYS A 507 -17.72 -1.47 31.10
CA LYS A 507 -17.10 -1.50 32.41
C LYS A 507 -15.90 -0.55 32.48
N ASP A 508 -15.84 0.27 33.53
CA ASP A 508 -14.66 1.05 33.85
C ASP A 508 -13.60 0.15 34.49
N GLN A 509 -12.41 0.14 33.91
CA GLN A 509 -11.26 -0.64 34.38
C GLN A 509 -10.30 0.18 35.24
N THR A 510 -10.66 1.40 35.61
CA THR A 510 -9.93 2.19 36.61
C THR A 510 -10.42 1.88 38.04
N GLU A 511 -9.76 2.47 39.03
CA GLU A 511 -10.19 2.38 40.43
C GLU A 511 -11.47 3.17 40.74
N TYR A 512 -11.86 4.10 39.84
CA TYR A 512 -13.06 4.94 40.00
C TYR A 512 -14.35 4.13 39.78
N ALA A 513 -14.28 3.10 38.92
CA ALA A 513 -15.37 2.15 38.66
C ALA A 513 -16.69 2.82 38.22
N HIS A 514 -16.60 3.90 37.42
CA HIS A 514 -17.76 4.60 36.88
C HIS A 514 -18.26 3.92 35.59
N ASP A 515 -19.02 2.85 35.74
CA ASP A 515 -19.53 2.08 34.60
C ASP A 515 -20.53 2.89 33.75
N PHE A 516 -20.36 2.85 32.43
CA PHE A 516 -21.35 3.38 31.48
C PHE A 516 -22.53 2.41 31.39
N VAL A 517 -23.72 2.82 31.81
CA VAL A 517 -24.95 2.00 31.72
C VAL A 517 -25.56 2.11 30.33
N ILE A 518 -25.71 0.98 29.62
CA ILE A 518 -26.23 0.93 28.26
C ILE A 518 -27.76 0.99 28.27
N ASN A 519 -28.32 1.86 27.45
CA ASN A 519 -29.75 2.09 27.29
C ASN A 519 -30.20 1.70 25.87
N GLY A 520 -31.51 1.43 25.72
CA GLY A 520 -32.13 1.08 24.44
C GLY A 520 -32.06 -0.41 24.11
N SER A 521 -32.44 -0.76 22.87
CA SER A 521 -32.40 -2.14 22.38
C SER A 521 -31.11 -2.39 21.62
N TYR A 522 -30.17 -3.08 22.28
CA TYR A 522 -28.81 -3.27 21.81
C TYR A 522 -28.42 -4.75 21.65
N LYS A 523 -27.35 -4.98 20.89
CA LYS A 523 -26.64 -6.25 20.79
C LYS A 523 -25.14 -5.99 20.68
N TRP A 524 -24.37 -7.02 20.98
CA TRP A 524 -22.92 -7.03 20.84
C TRP A 524 -22.56 -7.64 19.49
N ASP A 525 -22.00 -6.84 18.58
CA ASP A 525 -21.60 -7.27 17.24
C ASP A 525 -20.10 -7.54 17.20
N ASP A 526 -19.70 -8.66 16.58
CA ASP A 526 -18.31 -8.99 16.35
C ASP A 526 -17.67 -8.06 15.32
N PHE A 527 -16.41 -7.69 15.55
CA PHE A 527 -15.57 -7.01 14.58
C PHE A 527 -14.13 -7.55 14.62
N SER A 528 -13.44 -7.47 13.49
CA SER A 528 -12.04 -7.82 13.33
C SER A 528 -11.49 -7.04 12.15
N ASP A 529 -11.06 -5.82 12.43
CA ASP A 529 -10.62 -4.84 11.43
C ASP A 529 -9.13 -4.52 11.65
N LEU A 530 -8.46 -3.95 10.65
CA LEU A 530 -7.16 -3.31 10.88
C LEU A 530 -7.33 -1.94 11.53
N VAL A 531 -6.43 -1.60 12.46
CA VAL A 531 -6.25 -0.25 12.99
C VAL A 531 -4.88 0.27 12.57
N CYS A 532 -4.82 1.56 12.20
CA CYS A 532 -3.64 2.23 11.66
C CYS A 532 -3.01 1.57 10.42
N PRO A 533 -3.77 1.22 9.36
CA PRO A 533 -3.16 0.63 8.17
C PRO A 533 -2.26 1.65 7.46
N ASN A 534 -1.08 1.20 7.03
CA ASN A 534 -0.20 2.01 6.18
C ASN A 534 -0.94 2.45 4.90
N SER A 535 -0.74 3.69 4.44
CA SER A 535 -1.37 4.19 3.23
C SER A 535 -1.03 3.32 2.00
N SER A 536 -2.00 3.17 1.09
CA SER A 536 -1.96 2.22 -0.03
C SER A 536 -0.79 2.39 -1.00
N SER A 537 -0.27 3.62 -1.19
CA SER A 537 0.85 3.89 -2.10
C SER A 537 2.20 3.38 -1.59
N ASN A 538 2.34 3.15 -0.28
CA ASN A 538 3.58 2.62 0.28
C ASN A 538 3.67 1.10 0.15
N LEU A 539 2.55 0.38 0.07
CA LEU A 539 2.54 -1.08 0.20
C LEU A 539 2.93 -1.81 -1.09
N SER A 540 2.46 -1.37 -2.28
CA SER A 540 2.87 -1.98 -3.56
C SER A 540 4.37 -1.81 -3.82
N GLN A 541 4.96 -0.72 -3.32
CA GLN A 541 6.40 -0.49 -3.35
C GLN A 541 7.18 -1.36 -2.35
N LEU A 542 6.58 -2.28 -1.60
CA LEU A 542 7.33 -3.21 -0.74
C LEU A 542 7.43 -4.62 -1.34
N VAL A 543 6.78 -4.85 -2.48
CA VAL A 543 6.75 -6.13 -3.20
C VAL A 543 7.17 -5.92 -4.66
N PRO A 544 7.56 -6.99 -5.39
CA PRO A 544 7.89 -6.89 -6.80
C PRO A 544 6.69 -6.39 -7.62
N GLN A 545 6.99 -5.59 -8.63
CA GLN A 545 6.02 -5.10 -9.61
C GLN A 545 6.48 -5.44 -11.02
N PRO A 546 5.56 -5.59 -12.00
CA PRO A 546 5.90 -5.82 -13.40
C PRO A 546 6.97 -4.89 -13.98
N VAL A 547 6.95 -3.60 -13.62
CA VAL A 547 7.94 -2.60 -14.09
C VAL A 547 9.38 -2.89 -13.64
N ASP A 548 9.59 -3.72 -12.62
CA ASP A 548 10.91 -4.08 -12.10
C ASP A 548 11.70 -4.97 -13.07
N ILE A 549 11.01 -5.75 -13.92
CA ILE A 549 11.64 -6.76 -14.78
C ILE A 549 12.71 -6.15 -15.70
N ALA A 550 12.38 -5.08 -16.41
CA ALA A 550 13.32 -4.44 -17.35
C ALA A 550 14.61 -4.02 -16.64
N ARG A 551 14.50 -3.45 -15.44
CA ARG A 551 15.65 -3.00 -14.64
C ARG A 551 16.46 -4.18 -14.11
N GLN A 552 15.79 -5.26 -13.69
CA GLN A 552 16.46 -6.50 -13.28
C GLN A 552 17.25 -7.11 -14.44
N VAL A 553 16.66 -7.22 -15.63
CA VAL A 553 17.31 -7.77 -16.83
C VAL A 553 18.52 -6.93 -17.24
N LEU A 554 18.36 -5.61 -17.36
CA LEU A 554 19.45 -4.71 -17.74
C LEU A 554 20.61 -4.78 -16.73
N ASN A 555 20.30 -4.87 -15.43
CA ASN A 555 21.31 -5.03 -14.40
C ASN A 555 22.07 -6.36 -14.54
N TRP A 556 21.38 -7.46 -14.79
CA TRP A 556 22.01 -8.77 -14.98
C TRP A 556 22.93 -8.81 -16.20
N LEU A 557 22.50 -8.21 -17.31
CA LEU A 557 23.30 -8.06 -18.54
C LEU A 557 24.41 -7.01 -18.41
N GLN A 558 24.59 -6.41 -17.22
CA GLN A 558 25.56 -5.35 -16.95
C GLN A 558 25.40 -4.12 -17.86
N ILE A 559 24.18 -3.86 -18.32
CA ILE A 559 23.83 -2.69 -19.11
C ILE A 559 23.44 -1.56 -18.17
N ALA A 560 24.26 -0.52 -18.11
CA ALA A 560 23.94 0.69 -17.36
C ALA A 560 22.68 1.36 -17.92
N ALA A 561 21.64 1.46 -17.08
CA ALA A 561 20.40 2.12 -17.44
C ALA A 561 20.62 3.63 -17.66
N ASP A 562 20.33 4.10 -18.88
CA ASP A 562 20.39 5.52 -19.18
C ASP A 562 19.24 6.24 -18.47
N THR A 563 19.55 7.33 -17.76
CA THR A 563 18.54 8.19 -17.12
C THR A 563 17.46 8.68 -18.08
N LYS A 564 17.76 8.79 -19.39
CA LYS A 564 16.80 9.18 -20.44
C LYS A 564 15.73 8.13 -20.70
N TRP A 565 15.95 6.88 -20.30
CA TRP A 565 14.93 5.83 -20.43
C TRP A 565 13.81 5.99 -19.39
N GLU A 566 14.01 6.83 -18.37
CA GLU A 566 13.01 7.15 -17.35
C GLU A 566 12.35 5.90 -16.72
N LEU A 567 13.08 4.79 -16.57
CA LEU A 567 12.56 3.53 -16.02
C LEU A 567 12.06 3.71 -14.59
N ASP A 568 10.89 3.15 -14.28
CA ASP A 568 10.26 3.22 -12.94
C ASP A 568 10.66 2.04 -12.04
N GLY A 569 11.05 0.92 -12.65
CA GLY A 569 11.43 -0.29 -11.95
C GLY A 569 12.69 -0.14 -11.09
N ARG A 570 12.83 -1.06 -10.14
CA ARG A 570 14.05 -1.23 -9.33
C ARG A 570 14.67 -2.60 -9.53
N VAL A 571 15.85 -2.78 -8.92
CA VAL A 571 16.56 -4.05 -8.90
C VAL A 571 16.40 -4.69 -7.52
N TRP A 572 15.97 -5.94 -7.51
CA TRP A 572 15.94 -6.78 -6.32
C TRP A 572 17.26 -7.54 -6.20
N VAL A 573 17.84 -7.56 -5.01
CA VAL A 573 19.17 -8.13 -4.76
C VAL A 573 19.16 -9.14 -3.62
N THR A 574 19.99 -10.16 -3.75
CA THR A 574 20.29 -11.16 -2.72
C THR A 574 21.78 -11.46 -2.75
N SER A 575 22.31 -12.11 -1.71
CA SER A 575 23.69 -12.57 -1.71
C SER A 575 23.91 -13.73 -2.67
N TYR A 576 25.16 -13.95 -3.09
CA TYR A 576 25.51 -15.10 -3.90
C TYR A 576 26.11 -16.23 -3.06
N ILE A 577 25.70 -17.45 -3.37
CA ILE A 577 26.25 -18.68 -2.79
C ILE A 577 27.23 -19.33 -3.77
N SER A 578 28.19 -20.08 -3.23
CA SER A 578 29.07 -20.90 -4.04
C SER A 578 28.29 -22.05 -4.65
N VAL A 579 28.19 -22.11 -5.98
CA VAL A 579 27.71 -23.29 -6.67
C VAL A 579 28.78 -24.36 -6.51
N GLY A 580 28.49 -25.44 -5.77
CA GLY A 580 29.41 -26.57 -5.63
C GLY A 580 29.83 -27.08 -7.02
N LYS A 581 31.13 -27.38 -7.19
CA LYS A 581 31.68 -27.89 -8.45
C LYS A 581 31.06 -29.20 -8.88
#